data_AF-A0A942Z9F2-F1
#
_entry.id   AF-A0A942Z9F2-F1
#
_cell.length_a   1.000
_cell.length_b   1.000
_cell.length_c   1.000
_cell.angle_alpha   90.00
_cell.angle_beta   90.00
_cell.angle_gamma   90.00
#
_symmetry.space_group_name_H-M   'P 1'
#
loop_
_entity.id
_entity.type
_entity.pdbx_description
1 polymer ?
#
loop_
_entity_poly.entity_id
_entity_poly.type
_entity_poly.pdbx_seq_one_letter_code
_entity_poly.pdbx_strand_id
1 'polypeptide(L)'
;MIKLVLIFFLISLIIFIIKPKKFTPYTSSVQLPLILVKNGSIVNHNLYAIKKDENWLNNTLNKKGIYNLSNIEQAIILTTGILDVQLYSKYEEKRT
;
A
#
# COMPACT_ATOMS: atom_id res chain seq x y z
N MET A 1 -17.70 -0.32 54.99
CA MET A 1 -18.31 -1.28 54.04
C MET A 1 -18.85 -0.61 52.78
N ILE A 2 -19.75 0.38 52.88
CA ILE A 2 -20.36 1.05 51.71
C ILE A 2 -19.34 1.68 50.72
N LYS A 3 -18.27 2.30 51.24
CA LYS A 3 -17.23 2.94 50.43
C LYS A 3 -16.45 1.95 49.55
N LEU A 4 -16.26 0.71 50.02
CA LEU A 4 -15.56 -0.33 49.26
C LEU A 4 -16.38 -0.80 48.06
N VAL A 5 -17.70 -0.97 48.25
CA VAL A 5 -18.63 -1.39 47.19
C VAL A 5 -18.72 -0.33 46.08
N LEU A 6 -18.72 0.96 46.45
CA LEU A 6 -18.71 2.07 45.50
C LEU A 6 -17.43 2.09 44.64
N ILE A 7 -16.27 1.81 45.24
CA ILE A 7 -15.00 1.76 44.52
C ILE A 7 -14.99 0.63 43.48
N PHE A 8 -15.44 -0.57 43.84
CA PHE A 8 -15.55 -1.68 42.89
C PHE A 8 -16.53 -1.41 41.76
N PHE A 9 -17.66 -0.75 42.04
CA PHE A 9 -18.62 -0.35 41.02
C PHE A 9 -18.03 0.67 40.03
N LEU A 10 -17.26 1.64 40.51
CA LEU A 10 -16.58 2.62 39.65
C LEU A 10 -15.48 1.98 38.78
N ILE A 11 -14.70 1.05 39.33
CA ILE A 11 -13.67 0.31 38.58
C ILE A 11 -14.31 -0.53 37.46
N SER A 12 -15.44 -1.19 37.75
CA SER A 12 -16.20 -1.96 36.76
C SER A 12 -16.75 -1.09 35.63
N LEU A 13 -17.24 0.12 35.95
CA LEU A 13 -17.73 1.08 34.97
C LEU A 13 -16.60 1.56 34.03
N ILE A 14 -15.39 1.75 34.55
CA ILE A 14 -14.22 2.15 33.77
C ILE A 14 -13.82 1.05 32.77
N ILE A 15 -13.82 -0.22 33.18
CA ILE A 15 -13.49 -1.37 32.32
C ILE A 15 -14.49 -1.50 31.17
N PHE A 16 -15.77 -1.19 31.39
CA PHE A 16 -16.82 -1.26 30.37
C PHE A 16 -16.66 -0.20 29.25
N ILE A 17 -16.11 0.97 29.59
CA ILE A 17 -15.83 2.05 28.62
C ILE A 17 -14.62 1.69 27.75
N ILE A 18 -13.65 0.96 28.33
CA ILE A 18 -12.48 0.45 27.63
C ILE A 18 -12.90 -0.81 26.84
N LYS A 19 -13.71 -0.63 25.79
CA LYS A 19 -13.93 -1.67 24.78
C LYS A 19 -12.54 -2.09 24.28
N PRO A 20 -12.15 -3.38 24.34
CA PRO A 20 -10.85 -3.78 23.85
C PRO A 20 -10.78 -3.36 22.38
N LYS A 21 -9.79 -2.54 22.05
CA LYS A 21 -9.44 -2.27 20.66
C LYS A 21 -9.29 -3.64 20.02
N LYS A 22 -10.15 -3.98 19.07
CA LYS A 22 -10.12 -5.29 18.40
C LYS A 22 -8.68 -5.54 18.00
N PHE A 23 -8.04 -6.51 18.63
CA PHE A 23 -6.71 -6.94 18.26
C PHE A 23 -6.88 -7.69 16.95
N THR A 24 -6.99 -6.95 15.85
CA THR A 24 -6.71 -7.50 14.54
C THR A 24 -5.22 -7.82 14.60
N PRO A 25 -4.79 -9.09 14.55
CA PRO A 25 -3.37 -9.36 14.40
C PRO A 25 -2.93 -8.52 13.21
N TYR A 26 -1.96 -7.63 13.42
CA TYR A 26 -1.29 -6.93 12.34
C TYR A 26 -0.55 -8.02 11.59
N THR A 27 -1.26 -8.71 10.69
CA THR A 27 -0.60 -9.51 9.69
C THR A 27 0.15 -8.46 8.89
N SER A 28 1.44 -8.32 9.17
CA SER A 28 2.37 -7.69 8.23
C SER A 28 2.15 -8.47 6.94
N SER A 29 1.28 -7.96 6.07
CA SER A 29 1.01 -8.58 4.78
C SER A 29 2.37 -8.61 4.10
N VAL A 30 2.96 -9.79 3.97
CA VAL A 30 4.18 -9.97 3.19
C VAL A 30 3.78 -9.59 1.77
N GLN A 31 4.05 -8.33 1.42
CA GLN A 31 3.76 -7.80 0.10
C GLN A 31 4.87 -8.27 -0.78
N LEU A 32 4.59 -9.25 -1.64
CA LEU A 32 5.53 -9.68 -2.66
C LEU A 32 5.68 -8.57 -3.70
N PRO A 33 6.87 -8.41 -4.30
CA PRO A 33 7.02 -7.50 -5.43
C PRO A 33 6.10 -7.93 -6.58
N LEU A 34 5.41 -6.99 -7.21
CA LEU A 34 4.48 -7.27 -8.30
C LEU A 34 4.78 -6.41 -9.52
N ILE A 35 4.69 -7.01 -10.71
CA ILE A 35 4.84 -6.28 -11.97
C ILE A 35 3.52 -5.56 -12.26
N LEU A 36 3.55 -4.23 -12.29
CA LEU A 36 2.38 -3.39 -12.59
C LEU A 36 2.29 -3.00 -14.06
N VAL A 37 3.43 -2.90 -14.75
CA VAL A 37 3.51 -2.66 -16.20
C VAL A 37 4.52 -3.64 -16.80
N LYS A 38 4.16 -4.25 -17.94
CA LYS A 38 5.05 -5.12 -18.70
C LYS A 38 4.87 -4.83 -20.18
N ASN A 39 5.97 -4.56 -20.90
CA ASN A 39 5.97 -4.23 -22.33
C ASN A 39 4.94 -3.14 -22.67
N GLY A 40 4.91 -2.08 -21.86
CA GLY A 40 3.98 -0.96 -21.98
C GLY A 40 2.50 -1.26 -21.75
N SER A 41 2.15 -2.46 -21.29
CA SER A 41 0.77 -2.83 -20.93
C SER A 41 0.60 -2.92 -19.41
N ILE A 42 -0.52 -2.40 -18.90
CA ILE A 42 -0.86 -2.47 -17.47
C ILE A 42 -1.26 -3.90 -17.10
N VAL A 43 -0.82 -4.36 -15.94
CA VAL A 43 -1.16 -5.65 -15.37
C VAL A 43 -2.26 -5.47 -14.31
N ASN A 44 -3.51 -5.32 -14.76
CA ASN A 44 -4.64 -4.92 -13.90
C ASN A 44 -4.84 -5.83 -12.68
N HIS A 45 -4.65 -7.15 -12.82
CA HIS A 45 -4.79 -8.07 -11.69
C HIS A 45 -3.84 -7.76 -10.53
N ASN A 46 -2.62 -7.27 -10.83
CA ASN A 46 -1.65 -6.88 -9.82
C ASN A 46 -2.00 -5.54 -9.15
N LEU A 47 -2.58 -4.59 -9.90
CA LEU A 47 -3.13 -3.37 -9.32
C LEU A 47 -4.25 -3.67 -8.33
N TYR A 48 -5.17 -4.56 -8.70
CA TYR A 48 -6.23 -5.02 -7.79
C TYR A 48 -5.67 -5.70 -6.54
N ALA A 49 -4.64 -6.54 -6.68
CA ALA A 49 -4.00 -7.23 -5.56
C ALA A 49 -3.41 -6.25 -4.52
N ILE A 50 -2.90 -5.10 -4.96
CA ILE A 50 -2.39 -4.03 -4.09
C ILE A 50 -3.42 -2.97 -3.73
N LYS A 51 -4.69 -3.17 -4.11
CA LYS A 51 -5.80 -2.23 -3.90
C LYS A 51 -5.51 -0.83 -4.46
N LYS A 52 -4.90 -0.78 -5.65
CA LYS A 52 -4.64 0.45 -6.41
C LYS A 52 -5.38 0.39 -7.74
N ASP A 53 -5.56 1.56 -8.34
CA ASP A 53 -6.16 1.74 -9.66
C ASP A 53 -5.14 2.29 -10.67
N GLU A 54 -5.56 2.40 -11.93
CA GLU A 54 -4.73 2.94 -13.00
C GLU A 54 -4.39 4.42 -12.76
N ASN A 55 -5.29 5.19 -12.12
CA ASN A 55 -5.03 6.59 -11.77
C ASN A 55 -3.84 6.72 -10.81
N TRP A 56 -3.78 5.88 -9.78
CA TRP A 56 -2.65 5.83 -8.87
C TRP A 56 -1.35 5.49 -9.61
N LEU A 57 -1.39 4.51 -10.52
CA LEU A 57 -0.22 4.11 -11.31
C LEU A 57 0.27 5.25 -12.21
N ASN A 58 -0.65 5.86 -12.98
CA ASN A 58 -0.35 6.99 -13.86
C ASN A 58 0.23 8.18 -13.07
N ASN A 59 -0.37 8.53 -11.94
CA ASN A 59 0.16 9.59 -11.07
C ASN A 59 1.56 9.26 -10.53
N THR A 60 1.83 8.00 -10.21
CA THR A 60 3.14 7.56 -9.71
C THR A 60 4.21 7.62 -10.79
N LEU A 61 3.87 7.23 -12.03
CA LEU A 61 4.75 7.33 -13.19
C LEU A 61 4.99 8.79 -13.60
N ASN A 62 3.96 9.63 -13.57
CA ASN A 62 4.06 11.06 -13.85
C ASN A 62 5.01 11.77 -12.88
N LYS A 63 4.98 11.43 -11.59
CA LYS A 63 5.93 11.96 -10.60
C LYS A 63 7.38 11.58 -10.89
N LYS A 64 7.61 10.48 -11.62
CA LYS A 64 8.93 10.07 -12.12
C LYS A 64 9.24 10.65 -13.52
N GLY A 65 8.36 11.48 -14.07
CA GLY A 65 8.47 12.07 -15.40
C GLY A 65 8.20 11.08 -16.55
N ILE A 66 7.49 9.99 -16.29
CA ILE A 66 7.19 8.96 -17.28
C ILE A 66 5.73 9.10 -17.67
N TYR A 67 5.48 9.60 -18.88
CA TYR A 67 4.13 9.92 -19.37
C TYR A 67 3.57 8.91 -20.37
N ASN A 68 4.44 8.09 -20.96
CA ASN A 68 4.07 7.11 -21.97
C ASN A 68 4.42 5.70 -21.50
N LEU A 69 3.39 4.87 -21.33
CA LEU A 69 3.54 3.48 -20.92
C LEU A 69 4.35 2.67 -21.95
N SER A 70 4.24 2.97 -23.25
CA SER A 70 5.00 2.28 -24.30
C SER A 70 6.52 2.43 -24.17
N ASN A 71 6.99 3.36 -23.32
CA ASN A 71 8.41 3.52 -23.04
C ASN A 71 8.92 2.54 -21.99
N ILE A 72 8.02 1.92 -21.21
CA ILE A 72 8.31 1.07 -20.07
C ILE A 72 8.43 -0.38 -20.53
N GLU A 73 9.59 -0.99 -20.30
CA GLU A 73 9.77 -2.42 -20.43
C GLU A 73 9.13 -3.14 -19.24
N GLN A 74 9.42 -2.66 -18.02
CA GLN A 74 8.88 -3.23 -16.79
C GLN A 74 8.71 -2.17 -15.71
N ALA A 75 7.63 -2.24 -14.93
CA ALA A 75 7.49 -1.51 -13.68
C ALA A 75 7.10 -2.46 -12.55
N ILE A 76 7.86 -2.49 -11.47
CA ILE A 76 7.67 -3.39 -10.33
C ILE A 76 7.42 -2.58 -9.07
N ILE A 77 6.34 -2.87 -8.35
CA ILE A 77 6.14 -2.35 -7.00
C ILE A 77 6.92 -3.24 -6.03
N LEU A 78 7.89 -2.67 -5.32
CA LEU A 78 8.67 -3.37 -4.30
C LEU A 78 7.87 -3.52 -3.00
N THR A 79 8.34 -4.41 -2.12
CA THR A 79 7.75 -4.64 -0.78
C THR A 79 7.76 -3.37 0.09
N THR A 80 8.62 -2.41 -0.24
CA THR A 80 8.72 -1.09 0.39
C THR A 80 7.64 -0.10 -0.07
N GLY A 81 6.86 -0.45 -1.09
CA GLY A 81 5.92 0.46 -1.74
C GLY A 81 6.56 1.39 -2.78
N ILE A 82 7.84 1.22 -3.08
CA ILE A 82 8.55 1.97 -4.12
C ILE A 82 8.28 1.31 -5.48
N LEU A 83 7.84 2.11 -6.45
CA LEU A 83 7.73 1.68 -7.84
C LEU A 83 9.09 1.80 -8.52
N ASP A 84 9.70 0.68 -8.84
CA ASP A 84 10.89 0.61 -9.69
C ASP A 84 10.47 0.52 -11.15
N VAL A 85 11.12 1.26 -12.05
CA VAL A 85 10.70 1.38 -13.45
C VAL A 85 11.91 1.27 -14.37
N GLN A 86 11.84 0.31 -15.29
CA GLN A 86 12.81 0.07 -16.34
C GLN A 86 12.22 0.50 -17.69
N LEU A 87 12.88 1.45 -18.38
CA LEU A 87 12.52 1.84 -19.74
C LEU A 87 13.28 0.98 -20.76
N TYR A 88 12.76 0.94 -21.99
CA TYR A 88 13.57 0.41 -23.10
C TYR A 88 14.79 1.30 -23.33
N SER A 89 15.92 0.68 -23.68
CA SER A 89 17.21 1.35 -23.97
C SER A 89 17.08 2.61 -24.84
N LYS A 90 16.27 2.56 -25.91
CA LYS A 90 16.01 3.71 -26.82
C LYS A 90 15.39 4.95 -26.16
N TYR A 91 14.83 4.81 -24.96
CA TYR A 91 14.21 5.91 -24.20
C TYR A 91 15.06 6.38 -23.01
N GLU A 92 16.05 5.60 -22.57
CA GLU A 92 17.01 6.00 -21.54
C GLU A 92 17.98 7.07 -22.07
N GLU A 93 18.45 6.90 -23.32
CA GLU A 93 19.37 7.86 -23.97
C GLU A 93 18.76 9.25 -24.16
N LYS A 94 17.43 9.37 -24.26
CA LYS A 94 16.72 10.66 -24.39
C LYS A 94 16.55 11.42 -23.07
N ARG A 95 16.88 10.79 -21.94
CA ARG A 95 16.70 11.35 -20.59
C ARG A 95 17.97 12.01 -20.03
N THR A 96 19.13 11.76 -20.64
CA THR A 96 20.45 12.32 -20.26
C THR A 96 20.78 13.52 -21.15
#